data_AF-A0A0W0SWQ0-F1
#
_entry.id   AF-A0A0W0SWQ0-F1
#
_cell.length_a   1.000
_cell.length_b   1.000
_cell.length_c   1.000
_cell.angle_alpha   90.00
_cell.angle_beta   90.00
_cell.angle_gamma   90.00
#
_symmetry.space_group_name_H-M   'P 1'
#
loop_
_entity.id
_entity.type
_entity.pdbx_description
1 polymer ?
#
loop_
_entity_poly.entity_id
_entity_poly.type
_entity_poly.pdbx_seq_one_letter_code
_entity_poly.pdbx_strand_id
1 'polypeptide(L)'
;MNKTLIALMNKLSWQLNEVSQFLQTINDEQATLKQAYAELLEQIEKACATPAIIQPEQEIARLNFIMHKQQEHEHLNLKMKELEVQHNQLKEQKIRLHSELKMLERYQDKQQEKTLRNDILIQQNANDEWVLQRKEPA
;
A
#
# COMPACT_ATOMS: atom_id res chain seq x y z
N MET A 1 -5.26 24.14 18.75
CA MET A 1 -4.82 22.98 17.94
C MET A 1 -3.45 23.26 17.34
N ASN A 2 -2.51 22.32 17.45
CA ASN A 2 -1.17 22.49 16.89
C ASN A 2 -1.22 22.31 15.35
N LYS A 3 -1.16 23.42 14.59
CA LYS A 3 -1.26 23.43 13.12
C LYS A 3 -0.22 22.52 12.45
N THR A 4 0.95 22.38 13.06
CA THR A 4 2.05 21.54 12.58
C THR A 4 1.71 20.05 12.64
N LEU A 5 1.02 19.60 13.69
CA LEU A 5 0.60 18.20 13.84
C LEU A 5 -0.43 17.81 12.77
N ILE A 6 -1.41 18.69 12.53
CA ILE A 6 -2.44 18.48 11.50
C ILE A 6 -1.79 18.42 10.11
N ALA A 7 -0.84 19.31 9.82
CA ALA A 7 -0.11 19.29 8.56
C ALA A 7 0.67 17.97 8.36
N LEU A 8 1.28 17.45 9.42
CA LEU A 8 1.98 16.15 9.38
C LEU A 8 1.02 14.98 9.13
N MET A 9 -0.13 14.94 9.82
CA MET A 9 -1.14 13.91 9.62
C MET A 9 -1.72 13.93 8.21
N ASN A 10 -1.99 15.13 7.67
CA ASN A 10 -2.45 15.29 6.29
C ASN A 10 -1.41 14.79 5.28
N LYS A 11 -0.13 15.09 5.52
CA LYS A 11 0.97 14.60 4.67
C LYS A 11 1.06 13.07 4.69
N LEU A 12 1.00 12.46 5.86
CA LEU A 12 1.05 10.99 6.00
C LEU A 12 -0.18 10.32 5.37
N SER A 13 -1.36 10.93 5.51
CA SER A 13 -2.59 10.46 4.87
C SER A 13 -2.47 10.49 3.35
N TRP A 14 -1.91 11.57 2.79
CA TRP A 14 -1.66 11.69 1.36
C TRP A 14 -0.67 10.62 0.86
N GLN A 15 0.45 10.42 1.57
CA GLN A 15 1.42 9.37 1.24
C GLN A 15 0.79 7.96 1.31
N LEU A 16 -0.09 7.70 2.27
CA LEU A 16 -0.79 6.42 2.37
C LEU A 16 -1.73 6.19 1.18
N ASN A 17 -2.38 7.25 0.70
CA ASN A 17 -3.22 7.19 -0.48
C ASN A 17 -2.39 6.91 -1.74
N GLU A 18 -1.26 7.59 -1.93
CA GLU A 18 -0.34 7.32 -3.05
C GLU A 18 0.16 5.87 -3.04
N VAL A 19 0.63 5.37 -1.89
CA VAL A 19 1.08 3.97 -1.76
C VAL A 19 -0.06 3.00 -2.08
N SER A 20 -1.29 3.32 -1.70
CA SER A 20 -2.45 2.49 -2.02
C SER A 20 -2.78 2.49 -3.51
N GLN A 21 -2.62 3.63 -4.20
CA GLN A 21 -2.77 3.71 -5.66
C GLN A 21 -1.67 2.90 -6.37
N PHE A 22 -0.41 3.02 -5.94
CA PHE A 22 0.68 2.24 -6.52
C PHE A 22 0.49 0.73 -6.32
N LEU A 23 0.02 0.30 -5.14
CA LEU A 23 -0.33 -1.09 -4.91
C LEU A 23 -1.43 -1.58 -5.87
N GLN A 24 -2.44 -0.74 -6.14
CA GLN A 24 -3.48 -1.09 -7.10
C GLN A 24 -2.90 -1.25 -8.51
N THR A 25 -2.08 -0.31 -8.96
CA THR A 25 -1.40 -0.39 -10.26
C THR A 25 -0.58 -1.67 -10.40
N ILE A 26 0.21 -2.02 -9.38
CA ILE A 26 1.00 -3.26 -9.40
C ILE A 26 0.10 -4.50 -9.46
N ASN A 27 -1.02 -4.51 -8.74
CA ASN A 27 -1.95 -5.63 -8.80
C ASN A 27 -2.56 -5.80 -10.21
N ASP A 28 -2.92 -4.70 -10.86
CA ASP A 28 -3.48 -4.71 -12.21
C ASP A 28 -2.42 -5.19 -13.23
N GLU A 29 -1.16 -4.75 -13.08
CA GLU A 29 -0.03 -5.24 -13.88
C GLU A 29 0.24 -6.73 -13.66
N GLN A 30 0.21 -7.21 -12.41
CA GLN A 30 0.36 -8.63 -12.10
C GLN A 30 -0.77 -9.48 -12.69
N ALA A 31 -2.01 -8.98 -12.68
CA ALA A 31 -3.15 -9.66 -13.30
C ALA A 31 -2.95 -9.78 -14.81
N THR A 32 -2.52 -8.70 -15.45
CA THR A 32 -2.22 -8.66 -16.89
C THR A 32 -1.10 -9.64 -17.25
N LEU A 33 -0.02 -9.67 -16.46
CA LEU A 33 1.09 -10.60 -16.68
C LEU A 33 0.69 -12.06 -16.48
N LYS A 34 -0.16 -12.36 -15.50
CA LYS A 34 -0.69 -13.72 -15.29
C LYS A 34 -1.49 -14.21 -16.49
N GLN A 35 -2.28 -13.33 -17.10
CA GLN A 35 -3.02 -13.67 -18.31
C GLN A 35 -2.06 -13.94 -19.48
N ALA A 36 -1.12 -13.04 -19.74
CA ALA A 36 -0.12 -13.21 -20.79
C ALA A 36 0.71 -14.51 -20.60
N TYR A 37 1.04 -14.83 -19.36
CA TYR A 37 1.74 -16.05 -18.99
C TYR A 37 0.92 -17.31 -19.30
N ALA A 38 -0.38 -17.30 -18.98
CA ALA A 38 -1.27 -18.42 -19.28
C ALA A 38 -1.44 -18.64 -20.80
N GLU A 39 -1.62 -17.56 -21.56
CA GLU A 39 -1.72 -17.60 -23.02
C GLU A 39 -0.43 -18.15 -23.65
N LEU A 40 0.72 -17.75 -23.12
CA LEU A 40 2.02 -18.21 -23.60
C LEU A 40 2.27 -19.69 -23.30
N LEU A 41 1.90 -20.16 -22.11
CA LEU A 41 1.97 -21.59 -21.79
C LEU A 41 1.09 -22.43 -22.71
N GLU A 42 -0.13 -21.97 -22.98
CA GLU A 42 -1.04 -22.66 -23.92
C GLU A 42 -0.43 -22.76 -25.33
N GLN A 43 0.25 -21.71 -25.80
CA GLN A 43 0.94 -21.73 -27.10
C GLN A 43 2.10 -22.73 -27.12
N ILE A 44 2.90 -22.80 -26.05
CA ILE A 44 3.99 -23.78 -25.91
C ILE A 44 3.43 -25.20 -25.90
N GLU A 45 2.40 -25.46 -25.10
CA GLU A 45 1.77 -26.79 -25.00
C GLU A 45 1.21 -27.25 -26.36
N LYS A 46 0.53 -26.36 -27.10
CA LYS A 46 0.05 -26.66 -28.46
C LYS A 46 1.20 -26.99 -29.42
N ALA A 47 2.28 -26.21 -29.37
CA ALA A 47 3.45 -26.45 -30.22
C ALA A 47 4.13 -27.78 -29.88
N CYS A 48 4.24 -28.12 -28.59
CA CYS A 48 4.80 -29.38 -28.09
C CYS A 48 3.92 -30.60 -28.41
N ALA A 49 2.59 -30.45 -28.36
CA ALA A 49 1.63 -31.50 -28.67
C ALA A 49 1.59 -31.87 -30.16
N THR A 50 2.10 -31.00 -31.04
CA THR A 50 2.24 -31.30 -32.47
C THR A 50 3.29 -32.41 -32.66
N PRO A 51 2.95 -33.55 -33.29
CA PRO A 51 3.90 -34.62 -33.55
C PRO A 51 5.09 -34.12 -34.37
N ALA A 52 6.27 -34.72 -34.16
CA ALA A 52 7.46 -34.40 -34.94
C ALA A 52 7.20 -34.62 -36.44
N ILE A 53 7.54 -33.62 -37.24
CA ILE A 53 7.31 -33.65 -38.69
C ILE A 53 8.55 -34.24 -39.37
N ILE A 54 8.36 -35.12 -40.36
CA ILE A 54 9.45 -35.73 -41.13
C ILE A 54 10.22 -34.69 -41.97
N GLN A 55 9.66 -33.48 -42.15
CA GLN A 55 10.29 -32.36 -42.85
C GLN A 55 11.20 -31.57 -41.89
N PRO A 56 12.53 -31.62 -42.05
CA PRO A 56 13.47 -31.01 -41.12
C PRO A 56 13.31 -29.49 -40.97
N GLU A 57 13.01 -28.78 -42.06
CA GLU A 57 12.82 -27.33 -42.04
C GLU A 57 11.62 -26.91 -41.18
N GLN A 58 10.52 -27.66 -41.25
CA GLN A 58 9.33 -27.40 -40.43
C GLN A 58 9.57 -27.72 -38.96
N GLU A 59 10.30 -28.80 -38.69
CA GLU A 59 10.67 -29.18 -37.32
C GLU A 59 11.62 -28.15 -36.68
N ILE A 60 12.62 -27.66 -37.44
CA ILE A 60 13.51 -26.57 -36.98
C ILE A 60 12.71 -25.30 -36.68
N ALA A 61 11.77 -24.92 -37.54
CA ALA A 61 10.91 -23.77 -37.31
C ALA A 61 10.05 -23.92 -36.04
N ARG A 62 9.50 -25.13 -35.81
CA ARG A 62 8.73 -25.45 -34.59
C ARG A 62 9.58 -25.33 -33.33
N LEU A 63 10.79 -25.91 -33.33
CA LEU A 63 11.71 -25.85 -32.21
C LEU A 63 12.17 -24.41 -31.92
N ASN A 64 12.45 -23.63 -32.96
CA ASN A 64 12.79 -22.21 -32.82
C ASN A 64 11.63 -21.41 -32.21
N PHE A 65 10.39 -21.69 -32.62
CA PHE A 65 9.21 -21.08 -32.03
C PHE A 65 9.09 -21.41 -30.53
N ILE A 66 9.21 -22.68 -30.16
CA ILE A 66 9.16 -23.12 -28.76
C ILE A 66 10.28 -22.44 -27.94
N MET A 67 11.50 -22.40 -28.47
CA MET A 67 12.64 -21.76 -27.80
C MET A 67 12.39 -20.26 -27.58
N HIS A 68 11.89 -19.54 -28.59
CA HIS A 68 11.56 -18.13 -28.45
C HIS A 68 10.47 -17.91 -27.38
N LYS A 69 9.43 -18.75 -27.39
CA LYS A 69 8.35 -18.66 -26.39
C LYS A 69 8.87 -18.99 -24.98
N GLN A 70 9.80 -19.92 -24.84
CA GLN A 70 10.45 -20.21 -23.56
C GLN A 70 11.31 -19.04 -23.06
N GLN A 71 12.00 -18.31 -23.93
CA GLN A 71 12.73 -17.10 -23.54
C GLN A 71 11.78 -15.98 -23.08
N GLU A 72 10.67 -15.81 -23.79
CA GLU A 72 9.61 -14.87 -23.42
C GLU A 72 8.97 -15.23 -22.07
N HIS A 73 8.78 -16.53 -21.79
CA HIS A 73 8.35 -17.05 -20.49
C HIS A 73 9.29 -16.67 -19.36
N GLU A 74 10.59 -16.89 -19.54
CA GLU A 74 11.60 -16.55 -18.54
C GLU A 74 11.63 -15.04 -18.26
N HIS A 75 11.50 -14.22 -19.30
CA HIS A 75 11.42 -12.78 -19.17
C HIS A 75 10.17 -12.33 -18.38
N LEU A 76 8.99 -12.88 -18.68
CA LEU A 76 7.76 -12.59 -17.95
C LEU A 76 7.88 -13.03 -16.48
N ASN A 77 8.52 -14.16 -16.21
CA ASN A 77 8.73 -14.66 -14.85
C ASN A 77 9.67 -13.74 -14.04
N LEU A 78 10.74 -13.23 -14.66
CA LEU A 78 11.61 -12.24 -14.01
C LEU A 78 10.84 -10.96 -13.67
N LYS A 79 10.06 -10.44 -14.63
CA LYS A 79 9.22 -9.25 -14.40
C LYS A 79 8.19 -9.47 -13.29
N MET A 80 7.60 -10.66 -13.21
CA MET A 80 6.65 -11.01 -12.15
C MET A 80 7.32 -11.02 -10.76
N LYS A 81 8.54 -11.54 -10.66
CA LYS A 81 9.34 -11.50 -9.41
C LYS A 81 9.70 -10.07 -9.02
N GLU A 82 10.08 -9.22 -9.98
CA GLU A 82 10.37 -7.81 -9.72
C GLU A 82 9.14 -7.08 -9.15
N LEU A 83 7.97 -7.27 -9.77
CA LEU A 83 6.72 -6.70 -9.28
C LEU A 83 6.32 -7.25 -7.90
N GLU A 84 6.59 -8.52 -7.62
CA GLU A 84 6.35 -9.10 -6.29
C GLU A 84 7.21 -8.45 -5.21
N VAL A 85 8.50 -8.20 -5.50
CA VAL A 85 9.39 -7.47 -4.59
C VAL A 85 8.87 -6.05 -4.35
N GLN A 86 8.50 -5.31 -5.40
CA GLN A 86 7.95 -3.96 -5.29
C GLN A 86 6.63 -3.94 -4.50
N HIS A 87 5.74 -4.91 -4.77
CA HIS A 87 4.49 -5.06 -4.04
C HIS A 87 4.73 -5.26 -2.54
N ASN A 88 5.68 -6.12 -2.16
CA ASN A 88 6.02 -6.37 -0.77
C ASN A 88 6.59 -5.12 -0.08
N GLN A 89 7.48 -4.39 -0.76
CA GLN A 89 8.03 -3.13 -0.24
C GLN A 89 6.94 -2.08 0.00
N LEU A 90 6.01 -1.90 -0.94
CA LEU A 90 4.91 -0.95 -0.79
C LEU A 90 3.93 -1.38 0.31
N LYS A 91 3.70 -2.69 0.47
CA LYS A 91 2.86 -3.23 1.54
C LYS A 91 3.47 -2.95 2.92
N GLU A 92 4.77 -3.16 3.09
CA GLU A 92 5.48 -2.80 4.31
C GLU A 92 5.43 -1.29 4.58
N GLN A 93 5.64 -0.47 3.55
CA GLN A 93 5.53 0.99 3.66
C GLN A 93 4.13 1.42 4.10
N LYS A 94 3.08 0.82 3.53
CA LYS A 94 1.68 1.09 3.91
C LYS A 94 1.43 0.76 5.38
N ILE A 95 1.89 -0.39 5.86
CA ILE A 95 1.76 -0.79 7.27
C ILE A 95 2.46 0.23 8.18
N ARG A 96 3.69 0.64 7.82
CA ARG A 96 4.45 1.65 8.56
C ARG A 96 3.70 2.97 8.64
N LEU A 97 3.32 3.56 7.51
CA LEU A 97 2.58 4.82 7.45
C LEU A 97 1.27 4.77 8.23
N HIS A 98 0.54 3.65 8.14
CA HIS A 98 -0.70 3.47 8.90
C HIS A 98 -0.45 3.45 10.42
N SER A 99 0.61 2.77 10.87
CA SER A 99 0.97 2.75 12.29
C SER A 99 1.43 4.12 12.80
N GLU A 100 2.21 4.86 12.00
CA GLU A 100 2.62 6.24 12.31
C GLU A 100 1.42 7.17 12.46
N LEU A 101 0.48 7.10 11.52
CA LEU A 101 -0.74 7.90 11.54
C LEU A 101 -1.58 7.60 12.79
N LYS A 102 -1.76 6.31 13.11
CA LYS A 102 -2.48 5.87 14.32
C LYS A 102 -1.81 6.33 15.62
N MET A 103 -0.48 6.42 15.64
CA MET A 103 0.26 6.96 16.80
C MET A 103 0.01 8.47 16.95
N LEU A 104 -0.02 9.21 15.84
CA LEU A 104 -0.29 10.65 15.88
C LEU A 104 -1.74 10.97 16.28
N GLU A 105 -2.71 10.18 15.82
CA GLU A 105 -4.12 10.27 16.24
C GLU A 105 -4.22 10.10 17.76
N ARG A 106 -3.66 9.01 18.31
CA ARG A 106 -3.64 8.76 19.76
C ARG A 106 -2.95 9.88 20.54
N TYR A 107 -1.91 10.47 19.97
CA TYR A 107 -1.23 11.61 20.59
C TYR A 107 -2.15 12.85 20.60
N GLN A 108 -2.84 13.12 19.50
CA GLN A 108 -3.81 14.20 19.41
C GLN A 108 -4.94 14.05 20.42
N ASP A 109 -5.52 12.85 20.54
CA ASP A 109 -6.60 12.56 21.50
C ASP A 109 -6.14 12.85 22.94
N LYS A 110 -4.95 12.38 23.31
CA LYS A 110 -4.36 12.65 24.63
C LYS A 110 -4.14 14.15 24.90
N GLN A 111 -3.78 14.92 23.87
CA GLN A 111 -3.63 16.37 24.02
C GLN A 111 -4.98 17.05 24.21
N GLN A 112 -6.01 16.62 23.47
CA GLN A 112 -7.36 17.13 23.61
C GLN A 112 -7.96 16.83 24.99
N GLU A 113 -7.79 15.62 25.49
CA GLU A 113 -8.21 15.25 26.85
C GLU A 113 -7.53 16.11 27.93
N LYS A 114 -6.22 16.37 27.78
CA LYS A 114 -5.49 17.24 28.71
C LYS A 114 -6.01 18.67 28.68
N THR A 115 -6.25 19.23 27.50
CA THR A 115 -6.82 20.59 27.39
C THR A 115 -8.20 20.65 28.02
N LEU A 116 -9.08 19.68 27.75
CA LEU A 116 -10.42 19.63 28.33
C LEU A 116 -10.38 19.55 29.86
N ARG A 117 -9.52 18.70 30.43
CA ARG A 117 -9.36 18.60 31.89
C ARG A 117 -8.85 19.90 32.51
N ASN A 118 -7.88 20.56 31.88
CA ASN A 118 -7.38 21.85 32.35
C ASN A 118 -8.46 22.93 32.29
N ASP A 119 -9.24 22.98 31.21
CA ASP A 119 -10.33 23.95 31.06
C ASP A 119 -11.41 23.75 32.14
N ILE A 120 -11.79 22.50 32.42
CA ILE A 120 -12.71 22.16 33.52
C ILE A 120 -12.15 22.61 34.87
N LEU A 121 -10.87 22.37 35.14
CA LEU A 121 -10.24 22.75 36.40
C LEU A 121 -10.15 24.27 36.56
N ILE A 122 -9.85 25.01 35.49
CA ILE A 122 -9.88 26.49 35.49
C ILE A 122 -11.29 27.00 35.77
N GLN A 123 -12.31 26.41 35.14
CA GLN A 123 -13.71 26.79 35.38
C GLN A 123 -14.16 26.49 36.82
N GLN A 124 -13.75 25.36 37.39
CA GLN A 124 -14.02 25.00 38.79
C GLN A 124 -13.37 26.00 39.74
N ASN A 125 -12.07 26.26 39.57
CA ASN A 125 -11.34 27.23 40.39
C ASN A 125 -11.97 28.64 40.31
N ALA A 126 -12.33 29.09 39.11
CA ALA A 126 -13.00 30.37 38.93
C ALA A 126 -14.36 30.40 39.66
N ASN A 127 -15.15 29.33 39.56
CA ASN A 127 -16.43 29.24 40.26
C ASN A 127 -16.26 29.25 41.78
N ASP A 128 -15.28 28.50 42.30
CA ASP A 128 -14.97 28.46 43.73
C ASP A 128 -14.52 29.84 44.24
N GLU A 129 -13.68 30.55 43.48
CA GLU A 129 -13.26 31.93 43.78
C GLU A 129 -14.45 32.90 43.79
N TRP A 130 -15.34 32.81 42.80
CA TRP A 130 -16.59 33.58 42.76
C TRP A 130 -17.50 33.31 43.96
N VAL A 131 -17.58 32.06 44.42
CA VAL A 131 -18.36 31.69 45.61
C VAL A 131 -17.74 32.24 46.89
N LEU A 132 -16.41 32.23 47.00
CA LEU A 132 -15.69 32.79 48.16
C LEU A 132 -15.87 34.30 48.26
N GLN A 133 -15.73 35.04 47.15
CA GLN A 133 -15.94 36.50 47.12
C GLN A 133 -17.37 36.92 47.52
N ARG A 134 -18.38 36.06 47.28
CA ARG A 134 -19.77 36.31 47.72
C ARG A 134 -20.04 35.96 49.19
N LYS A 135 -19.15 35.17 49.82
CA LYS A 135 -19.30 34.72 51.21
C LYS A 135 -18.53 35.60 52.20
N GLU A 136 -17.74 36.57 51.75
CA GLU A 136 -17.19 37.60 52.64
C GLU A 136 -18.36 38.47 53.17
N PRO A 137 -18.66 38.41 54.48
CA PRO A 137 -19.68 39.26 55.07
C PRO A 137 -19.12 40.67 55.27
N ALA A 138 -19.98 41.67 55.03
CA ALA A 138 -19.83 43.01 55.58
C ALA A 138 -19.93 43.00 57.12
#